data_AF-A0A948TCU1-F1
#
_entry.id   AF-A0A948TCU1-F1
#
_cell.length_a   1.000
_cell.length_b   1.000
_cell.length_c   1.000
_cell.angle_alpha   90.00
_cell.angle_beta   90.00
_cell.angle_gamma   90.00
#
_symmetry.space_group_name_H-M   'P 1'
#
loop_
_entity.id
_entity.type
_entity.pdbx_description
1 polymer ?
#
loop_
_entity_poly.entity_id
_entity_poly.type
_entity_poly.pdbx_seq_one_letter_code
_entity_poly.pdbx_strand_id
1 'polypeptide(L)'
;PLEEWIYYLNTGNVPEHATAPGLETVKEQLKLDRMSREELKAYYKHLDNIVILRDNIMTERAEGRAEGRAEGRAEGITTVARNLKSLGLATEQIQAATGLTAEEIEGL
;
A
#
# COMPACT_ATOMS: atom_id res chain seq x y z
N PRO A 1 -34.77 18.80 18.43
CA PRO A 1 -34.59 17.32 18.33
C PRO A 1 -35.83 16.52 17.88
N LEU A 2 -36.95 16.52 18.62
CA LEU A 2 -38.15 15.72 18.24
C LEU A 2 -38.82 16.22 16.95
N GLU A 3 -38.90 17.54 16.80
CA GLU A 3 -39.44 18.21 15.59
C GLU A 3 -38.68 17.83 14.32
N GLU A 4 -37.37 17.59 14.43
CA GLU A 4 -36.51 17.19 13.32
C GLU A 4 -36.80 15.75 12.89
N TRP A 5 -37.08 14.86 13.84
CA TRP A 5 -37.55 13.49 13.56
C TRP A 5 -38.92 13.49 12.89
N ILE A 6 -39.84 14.33 13.37
CA ILE A 6 -41.17 14.48 12.75
C ILE A 6 -41.02 15.02 11.33
N TYR A 7 -40.16 16.01 11.11
CA TYR A 7 -39.88 16.54 9.77
C TYR A 7 -39.31 15.46 8.84
N TYR A 8 -38.33 14.68 9.30
CA TYR A 8 -37.76 13.58 8.53
C TYR A 8 -38.82 12.51 8.18
N LEU A 9 -39.61 12.06 9.16
CA LEU A 9 -40.63 11.03 8.94
C LEU A 9 -41.74 11.50 7.99
N ASN A 10 -42.05 12.80 7.99
CA ASN A 10 -43.08 13.37 7.12
C ASN A 10 -42.58 13.67 5.70
N THR A 11 -41.30 14.04 5.54
CA THR A 11 -40.77 14.56 4.27
C THR A 11 -39.75 13.65 3.59
N GLY A 12 -39.22 12.66 4.31
CA GLY A 12 -38.09 11.85 3.89
C GLY A 12 -36.76 12.61 3.80
N ASN A 13 -36.71 13.89 4.21
CA ASN A 13 -35.53 14.76 4.17
C ASN A 13 -35.00 15.04 5.59
N VAL A 14 -33.68 15.04 5.75
CA VAL A 14 -33.03 15.48 6.99
C VAL A 14 -32.63 16.96 6.85
N PRO A 15 -33.02 17.86 7.78
CA PRO A 15 -32.61 19.26 7.76
C PRO A 15 -31.08 19.42 7.79
N GLU A 16 -30.56 20.45 7.12
CA GLU A 16 -29.11 20.65 6.99
C GLU A 16 -28.40 20.83 8.34
N HIS A 17 -29.08 21.49 9.29
CA HIS A 17 -28.63 21.79 10.66
C HIS A 17 -29.29 20.89 11.71
N ALA A 18 -29.71 19.67 11.33
CA ALA A 18 -30.30 18.73 12.28
C ALA A 18 -29.32 18.42 13.43
N THR A 19 -29.82 18.50 14.66
CA THR A 19 -29.08 18.24 15.90
C THR A 19 -29.56 16.98 16.61
N ALA A 20 -30.66 16.38 16.15
CA ALA A 20 -31.21 15.18 16.77
C ALA A 20 -30.23 14.00 16.65
N PRO A 21 -29.91 13.32 17.76
CA PRO A 21 -29.04 12.16 17.73
C PRO A 21 -29.53 11.09 16.75
N GLY A 22 -28.64 10.60 15.88
CA GLY A 22 -28.93 9.58 14.87
C GLY A 22 -29.40 10.10 13.51
N LEU A 23 -29.87 11.36 13.40
CA LEU A 23 -30.26 11.92 12.09
C LEU A 23 -29.08 12.14 11.15
N GLU A 24 -27.85 12.27 11.67
CA GLU A 24 -26.66 12.35 10.81
C GLU A 24 -26.39 11.01 10.11
N THR A 25 -26.56 9.87 10.80
CA THR A 25 -26.45 8.54 10.19
C THR A 25 -27.53 8.32 9.12
N VAL A 26 -28.76 8.78 9.39
CA VAL A 26 -29.85 8.76 8.40
C VAL A 26 -29.51 9.62 7.19
N LYS A 27 -28.93 10.81 7.39
CA LYS A 27 -28.51 11.71 6.32
C LYS A 27 -27.43 11.09 5.43
N GLU A 28 -26.47 10.37 6.02
CA GLU A 28 -25.46 9.62 5.27
C GLU A 28 -26.07 8.48 4.44
N GLN A 29 -26.99 7.70 5.03
CA GLN A 29 -27.68 6.62 4.32
C GLN A 29 -28.52 7.15 3.15
N LEU A 30 -29.27 8.24 3.37
CA LEU A 30 -30.09 8.86 2.32
C LEU A 30 -29.27 9.37 1.14
N LYS A 31 -27.99 9.75 1.34
CA LYS A 31 -27.13 10.15 0.21
C LYS A 31 -26.95 8.99 -0.76
N LEU A 32 -26.74 7.77 -0.26
CA LEU A 32 -26.61 6.58 -1.09
C LEU A 32 -27.95 6.19 -1.73
N ASP A 33 -29.05 6.24 -0.96
CA ASP A 33 -30.38 5.87 -1.46
C ASP A 33 -30.92 6.83 -2.52
N ARG A 34 -30.43 8.08 -2.55
CA ARG A 34 -30.78 9.11 -3.54
C ARG A 34 -29.89 9.10 -4.77
N MET A 35 -28.82 8.31 -4.79
CA MET A 35 -27.99 8.15 -5.98
C MET A 35 -28.79 7.43 -7.07
N SER A 36 -28.62 7.90 -8.31
CA SER A 36 -29.00 7.12 -9.49
C SER A 36 -28.26 5.78 -9.52
N ARG A 37 -28.73 4.83 -10.34
CA ARG A 37 -28.05 3.53 -10.50
C ARG A 37 -26.63 3.70 -11.03
N GLU A 38 -26.43 4.68 -11.91
CA GLU A 38 -25.15 5.04 -12.50
C GLU A 38 -24.19 5.61 -11.45
N GLU A 39 -24.66 6.53 -10.61
CA GLU A 39 -23.87 7.13 -9.51
C GLU A 39 -23.52 6.08 -8.46
N LEU A 40 -24.48 5.24 -8.05
CA LEU A 40 -24.24 4.18 -7.07
C LEU A 40 -23.22 3.16 -7.60
N LYS A 41 -23.32 2.79 -8.88
CA LYS A 41 -22.33 1.92 -9.54
C LYS A 41 -20.94 2.58 -9.58
N ALA A 42 -20.87 3.88 -9.88
CA ALA A 42 -19.60 4.62 -9.88
C ALA A 42 -19.00 4.68 -8.47
N TYR A 43 -19.81 4.90 -7.44
CA TYR A 43 -19.40 4.89 -6.03
C TYR A 43 -18.78 3.55 -5.61
N TYR A 44 -19.47 2.44 -5.84
CA TYR A 44 -18.94 1.12 -5.48
C TYR A 44 -17.68 0.76 -6.29
N LYS A 45 -17.63 1.10 -7.57
CA LYS A 45 -16.41 0.92 -8.38
C LYS A 45 -15.24 1.73 -7.82
N HIS A 46 -15.50 2.95 -7.35
CA HIS A 46 -14.46 3.76 -6.72
C HIS A 46 -13.94 3.14 -5.41
N LEU A 47 -14.84 2.63 -4.56
CA LEU A 47 -14.45 1.91 -3.35
C LEU A 47 -13.62 0.66 -3.65
N ASP A 48 -14.04 -0.14 -4.64
CA ASP A 48 -13.31 -1.32 -5.09
C ASP A 48 -11.90 -0.95 -5.56
N ASN A 49 -11.78 0.10 -6.40
CA ASN A 49 -10.50 0.62 -6.82
C ASN A 49 -9.61 1.05 -5.64
N ILE A 50 -10.16 1.71 -4.61
CA ILE A 50 -9.39 2.11 -3.42
C ILE A 50 -8.84 0.89 -2.68
N VAL A 51 -9.67 -0.12 -2.46
CA VAL A 51 -9.27 -1.35 -1.76
C VAL A 51 -8.17 -2.08 -2.54
N ILE A 52 -8.37 -2.24 -3.86
CA ILE A 52 -7.37 -2.87 -4.75
C ILE A 52 -6.06 -2.08 -4.74
N LEU A 53 -6.11 -0.75 -4.88
CA LEU A 53 -4.91 0.08 -4.88
C LEU A 53 -4.13 -0.03 -3.57
N ARG A 54 -4.83 -0.06 -2.43
CA ARG A 54 -4.18 -0.26 -1.13
C ARG A 54 -3.47 -1.61 -1.07
N ASP A 55 -4.12 -2.67 -1.52
CA ASP A 55 -3.55 -4.01 -1.46
C ASP A 55 -2.35 -4.16 -2.42
N ASN A 56 -2.42 -3.54 -3.61
CA ASN A 56 -1.29 -3.42 -4.53
C ASN A 56 -0.11 -2.70 -3.87
N ILE A 57 -0.33 -1.53 -3.26
CA ILE A 57 0.74 -0.76 -2.59
C ILE A 57 1.42 -1.59 -1.49
N MET A 58 0.65 -2.35 -0.72
CA MET A 58 1.21 -3.18 0.36
C MET A 58 2.06 -4.31 -0.20
N THR A 59 1.60 -4.96 -1.27
CA THR A 59 2.32 -6.05 -1.94
C THR A 59 3.61 -5.55 -2.56
N GLU A 60 3.54 -4.53 -3.40
CA GLU A 60 4.69 -3.91 -4.08
C GLU A 60 5.75 -3.42 -3.07
N ARG A 61 5.32 -2.85 -1.94
CA ARG A 61 6.25 -2.41 -0.87
C ARG A 61 6.90 -3.58 -0.14
N ALA A 62 6.21 -4.71 -0.01
CA ALA A 62 6.79 -5.91 0.58
C ALA A 62 7.83 -6.53 -0.35
N GLU A 63 7.48 -6.66 -1.63
CA GLU A 63 8.33 -7.18 -2.69
C GLU A 63 9.57 -6.30 -2.88
N GLY A 64 9.40 -4.99 -3.09
CA GLY A 64 10.54 -4.08 -3.25
C GLY A 64 11.47 -4.04 -2.04
N ARG A 65 10.97 -4.24 -0.81
CA ARG A 65 11.83 -4.40 0.38
C ARG A 65 12.55 -5.74 0.44
N ALA A 66 11.99 -6.80 -0.14
CA ALA A 66 12.64 -8.10 -0.23
C ALA A 66 13.73 -8.07 -1.30
N GLU A 67 13.41 -7.56 -2.49
CA GLU A 67 14.34 -7.38 -3.61
C GLU A 67 15.50 -6.47 -3.23
N GLY A 68 15.23 -5.26 -2.72
CA GLY A 68 16.30 -4.33 -2.32
C GLY A 68 17.23 -4.88 -1.24
N ARG A 69 16.73 -5.76 -0.35
CA ARG A 69 17.59 -6.48 0.62
C ARG A 69 18.41 -7.59 0.00
N ALA A 70 17.92 -8.23 -1.06
CA ALA A 70 18.69 -9.24 -1.80
C ALA A 70 19.77 -8.56 -2.65
N GLU A 71 19.40 -7.54 -3.42
CA GLU A 71 20.30 -6.74 -4.24
C GLU A 71 21.39 -6.08 -3.40
N GLY A 72 21.02 -5.36 -2.33
CA GLY A 72 21.99 -4.69 -1.47
C GLY A 72 22.97 -5.66 -0.78
N ARG A 73 22.55 -6.90 -0.50
CA ARG A 73 23.48 -7.94 -0.01
C ARG A 73 24.44 -8.40 -1.11
N ALA A 74 23.94 -8.65 -2.31
CA ALA A 74 24.77 -9.07 -3.44
C ALA A 74 25.79 -7.98 -3.85
N GLU A 75 25.35 -6.72 -3.92
CA GLU A 75 26.22 -5.56 -4.17
C GLU A 75 27.25 -5.37 -3.07
N GLY A 76 26.86 -5.55 -1.81
CA GLY A 76 27.76 -5.50 -0.67
C GLY A 76 28.85 -6.57 -0.73
N ILE A 77 28.47 -7.82 -0.99
CA ILE A 77 29.39 -8.95 -1.16
C ILE A 77 30.38 -8.67 -2.30
N THR A 78 29.87 -8.18 -3.44
CA THR A 78 30.68 -7.83 -4.62
C THR A 78 31.67 -6.70 -4.32
N THR A 79 31.22 -5.67 -3.60
CA THR A 79 32.07 -4.54 -3.19
C THR A 79 33.19 -5.00 -2.25
N VAL A 80 32.87 -5.85 -1.27
CA VAL A 80 33.87 -6.43 -0.36
C VAL A 80 34.88 -7.27 -1.16
N ALA A 81 34.41 -8.15 -2.06
CA ALA A 81 35.28 -8.97 -2.88
C ALA A 81 36.27 -8.15 -3.72
N ARG A 82 35.79 -7.07 -4.37
CA ARG A 82 36.65 -6.15 -5.14
C ARG A 82 37.70 -5.47 -4.26
N ASN A 83 37.31 -5.03 -3.07
CA ASN A 83 38.24 -4.43 -2.12
C ASN A 83 39.31 -5.43 -1.67
N LEU A 84 38.93 -6.66 -1.33
CA LEU A 84 39.88 -7.71 -0.94
C LEU A 84 40.85 -8.06 -2.08
N LYS A 85 40.36 -8.13 -3.32
CA LYS A 85 41.18 -8.32 -4.52
C LYS A 85 42.18 -7.18 -4.69
N SER A 86 41.75 -5.93 -4.50
CA SER A 86 42.63 -4.75 -4.55
C SER A 86 43.70 -4.73 -3.47
N LEU A 87 43.45 -5.37 -2.33
CA LEU A 87 44.41 -5.55 -1.24
C LEU A 87 45.38 -6.72 -1.48
N GLY A 88 45.26 -7.42 -2.60
CA GLY A 88 46.17 -8.51 -3.01
C GLY A 88 45.92 -9.83 -2.29
N LEU A 89 44.73 -10.06 -1.73
CA LEU A 89 44.38 -11.36 -1.16
C LEU A 89 44.25 -12.42 -2.27
N ALA A 90 44.59 -13.66 -1.94
CA ALA A 90 44.45 -14.78 -2.85
C ALA A 90 42.96 -15.10 -3.11
N THR A 91 42.65 -15.57 -4.32
CA THR A 91 41.28 -15.90 -4.74
C THR A 91 40.58 -16.82 -3.75
N GLU A 92 41.27 -17.83 -3.23
CA GLU A 92 40.72 -18.79 -2.27
C GLU A 92 40.30 -18.13 -0.95
N GLN A 93 41.05 -17.11 -0.51
CA GLN A 93 40.72 -16.34 0.70
C GLN A 93 39.49 -15.45 0.48
N ILE A 94 39.36 -14.89 -0.72
CA ILE A 94 38.21 -14.07 -1.10
C ILE A 94 36.97 -14.96 -1.21
N GLN A 95 37.05 -16.13 -1.85
CA GLN A 95 35.96 -17.11 -1.91
C GLN A 95 35.46 -17.49 -0.51
N ALA A 96 36.38 -17.76 0.41
CA ALA A 96 36.03 -18.11 1.80
C ALA A 96 35.32 -16.96 2.55
N ALA A 97 35.68 -15.70 2.25
CA ALA A 97 35.12 -14.53 2.92
C ALA A 97 33.78 -14.06 2.33
N THR A 98 33.57 -14.23 1.03
CA THR A 98 32.44 -13.62 0.30
C THR A 98 31.43 -14.66 -0.21
N GLY A 99 31.84 -15.93 -0.30
CA GLY A 99 31.02 -17.01 -0.84
C GLY A 99 30.90 -17.00 -2.37
N LEU A 100 31.61 -16.11 -3.06
CA LEU A 100 31.67 -16.05 -4.52
C LEU A 100 32.51 -17.20 -5.10
N THR A 101 32.27 -17.56 -6.35
CA THR A 101 33.12 -18.51 -7.08
C THR A 101 34.42 -17.87 -7.53
N ALA A 102 35.40 -18.70 -7.93
CA ALA A 102 36.67 -18.20 -8.45
C ALA A 102 36.44 -17.40 -9.73
N GLU A 103 35.54 -17.87 -10.60
CA GLU A 103 35.17 -17.20 -11.84
C GLU A 103 34.52 -15.83 -11.59
N GLU A 104 33.61 -15.74 -10.61
CA GLU A 104 32.99 -14.49 -10.21
C GLU A 104 34.05 -13.49 -9.73
N ILE A 105 34.98 -13.91 -8.88
CA ILE A 105 36.05 -13.07 -8.34
C ILE A 105 37.06 -12.65 -9.41
N GLU A 106 37.42 -13.56 -10.33
CA GLU A 106 38.30 -13.25 -11.45
C GLU A 106 37.68 -12.18 -12.36
N GLY A 107 36.36 -12.21 -12.53
CA GLY A 107 35.58 -11.22 -13.27
C GLY A 107 35.36 -9.87 -12.58
N LEU A 108 35.66 -9.72 -11.28
CA LEU A 108 35.51 -8.46 -10.52
C LEU A 108 36.63 -7.44 -10.74
#